data_AF-A0A136LYP3-F1
#
_entry.id   AF-A0A136LYP3-F1
#
_cell.length_a   1.000
_cell.length_b   1.000
_cell.length_c   1.000
_cell.angle_alpha   90.00
_cell.angle_beta   90.00
_cell.angle_gamma   90.00
#
_symmetry.space_group_name_H-M   'P 1'
#
loop_
_entity.id
_entity.type
_entity.pdbx_description
1 polymer ?
#
loop_
_entity_poly.entity_id
_entity_poly.type
_entity_poly.pdbx_seq_one_letter_code
_entity_poly.pdbx_strand_id
1 'polypeptide(L)'
;MHIHGYSGIISCQVKRAMKNLKRNLHKYATEIYFLALSLIIFVPLLRPGYVLTLDLIFTPRMHYQYTNSHGLYSETARDAVLNLLARIVDASVIEKLLLMLLFFCIGYFMYRFLLQLRKRNRSYAIVAATLYMWNPFTYSRLLAGHWAFLCGYALLPVFMWGLHHFYRQKKISNRLLIACSVSWFVASLVSVHFLLLFAVPFAVYTVLHMFTYVRWDRTAARAVALLAFITLFSLSWIVPSLLISDVSRLGPLHLIFFAPTPDLQYGLTFNLLSMYGFWAESTIGTMPKELITVWPLLTLVLLIIVAAPLIRAGGDLLAIKKNKSYSRTQRLLIGSLFITGLLGLVLAHGSTGFMQPVWDYLYNTVPVLQPFREVQKFLLLYVFAATVLFYYGLDAVADLIREGVRSVRSRFTIDAERITAFSGLILVILITPLLGFAAAGQLQTTQYPRSWYQLEEELTERATEGRILVLPWRAYAEFPFSSRQIADPSRSFFSGYVISERVPAYLRSTIECEIEFTEIHRNEVIRLCLGSDSDKQDWISQVKLNSIDYVVFNKVQAFKVNDFFNDEEHFQLIYSDNYADIYRVL
;
A
#
# COMPACT_ATOMS: atom_id res chain seq x y z
N MET A 1 -1.13 -46.08 52.39
CA MET A 1 -2.10 -45.27 51.61
C MET A 1 -1.34 -44.18 50.86
N HIS A 2 -1.57 -44.06 49.55
CA HIS A 2 -1.34 -42.89 48.68
C HIS A 2 0.06 -42.27 48.50
N ILE A 3 0.98 -42.89 47.73
CA ILE A 3 2.05 -42.12 47.03
C ILE A 3 2.29 -42.56 45.56
N HIS A 4 1.92 -43.78 45.13
CA HIS A 4 2.15 -44.23 43.74
C HIS A 4 1.15 -43.72 42.67
N GLY A 5 0.16 -42.89 43.04
CA GLY A 5 -0.83 -42.36 42.09
C GLY A 5 -0.39 -41.09 41.32
N TYR A 6 0.60 -40.34 41.81
CA TYR A 6 0.87 -38.98 41.29
C TYR A 6 1.75 -38.94 40.03
N SER A 7 2.70 -39.87 39.84
CA SER A 7 3.60 -39.83 38.65
C SER A 7 2.91 -40.21 37.34
N GLY A 8 1.94 -41.13 37.38
CA GLY A 8 1.14 -41.52 36.22
C GLY A 8 0.17 -40.43 35.75
N ILE A 9 -0.37 -39.65 36.69
CA ILE A 9 -1.31 -38.55 36.39
C ILE A 9 -0.56 -37.38 35.72
N ILE A 10 0.62 -37.02 36.21
CA ILE A 10 1.46 -35.95 35.62
C ILE A 10 1.91 -36.33 34.21
N SER A 11 2.34 -37.58 33.98
CA SER A 11 2.71 -38.10 32.65
C SER A 11 1.54 -38.08 31.64
N CYS A 12 0.33 -38.43 32.11
CA CYS A 12 -0.87 -38.42 31.27
C CYS A 12 -1.33 -36.98 30.95
N GLN A 13 -1.25 -36.07 31.92
CA GLN A 13 -1.58 -34.65 31.73
C GLN A 13 -0.61 -33.97 30.76
N VAL A 14 0.70 -34.22 30.85
CA VAL A 14 1.70 -33.68 29.91
C VAL A 14 1.47 -34.24 28.50
N LYS A 15 1.22 -35.55 28.34
CA LYS A 15 0.90 -36.13 27.02
C LYS A 15 -0.40 -35.57 26.44
N ARG A 16 -1.42 -35.33 27.27
CA ARG A 16 -2.69 -34.72 26.86
C ARG A 16 -2.52 -33.24 26.47
N ALA A 17 -1.71 -32.49 27.22
CA ALA A 17 -1.32 -31.12 26.91
C ALA A 17 -0.54 -31.05 25.59
N MET A 18 0.45 -31.92 25.37
CA MET A 18 1.21 -32.01 24.12
C MET A 18 0.33 -32.41 22.92
N LYS A 19 -0.63 -33.34 23.11
CA LYS A 19 -1.59 -33.73 22.07
C LYS A 19 -2.55 -32.58 21.73
N ASN A 20 -3.01 -31.85 22.74
CA ASN A 20 -3.83 -30.65 22.57
C ASN A 20 -3.04 -29.53 21.87
N LEU A 21 -1.78 -29.32 22.24
CA LEU A 21 -0.88 -28.36 21.60
C LEU A 21 -0.63 -28.72 20.13
N LYS A 22 -0.30 -29.98 19.82
CA LYS A 22 -0.16 -30.46 18.43
C LYS A 22 -1.45 -30.29 17.61
N ARG A 23 -2.60 -30.61 18.20
CA ARG A 23 -3.91 -30.43 17.56
C ARG A 23 -4.22 -28.95 17.28
N ASN A 24 -3.92 -28.07 18.24
CA ASN A 24 -4.12 -26.63 18.09
C ASN A 24 -3.13 -26.03 17.07
N LEU A 25 -1.86 -26.44 17.09
CA LEU A 25 -0.86 -26.05 16.10
C LEU A 25 -1.28 -26.45 14.68
N HIS A 26 -1.85 -27.65 14.49
CA HIS A 26 -2.39 -28.04 13.19
C HIS A 26 -3.64 -27.24 12.77
N LYS A 27 -4.48 -26.84 13.72
CA LYS A 27 -5.67 -26.03 13.43
C LYS A 27 -5.30 -24.63 12.94
N TYR A 28 -4.27 -24.03 13.52
CA TYR A 28 -3.82 -22.66 13.22
C TYR A 28 -2.52 -22.61 12.40
N ALA A 29 -2.12 -23.72 11.77
CA ALA A 29 -0.83 -23.83 11.10
C ALA A 29 -0.65 -22.76 10.00
N THR A 30 -1.72 -22.41 9.29
CA THR A 30 -1.64 -21.41 8.21
C THR A 30 -1.64 -19.98 8.75
N GLU A 31 -2.43 -19.70 9.79
CA GLU A 31 -2.36 -18.43 10.51
C GLU A 31 -0.95 -18.20 11.07
N ILE A 32 -0.36 -19.21 11.69
CA ILE A 32 1.01 -19.18 12.21
C ILE A 32 2.01 -18.98 11.07
N TYR A 33 1.81 -19.62 9.90
CA TYR A 33 2.69 -19.44 8.74
C TYR A 33 2.73 -17.98 8.26
N PHE A 34 1.58 -17.34 8.03
CA PHE A 34 1.56 -15.94 7.58
C PHE A 34 2.01 -14.96 8.66
N LEU A 35 1.72 -15.27 9.93
CA LEU A 35 2.25 -14.48 11.04
C LEU A 35 3.77 -14.60 11.12
N ALA A 36 4.33 -15.79 10.93
CA ALA A 36 5.77 -16.02 10.91
C ALA A 36 6.44 -15.31 9.73
N LEU A 37 5.85 -15.31 8.54
CA LEU A 37 6.38 -14.54 7.41
C LEU A 37 6.34 -13.03 7.66
N SER A 38 5.23 -12.51 8.21
CA SER A 38 5.15 -11.10 8.62
C SER A 38 6.21 -10.75 9.67
N LEU A 39 6.43 -11.62 10.66
CA LEU A 39 7.52 -11.47 11.64
C LEU A 39 8.89 -11.49 10.96
N ILE A 40 9.15 -12.40 10.01
CA ILE A 40 10.43 -12.43 9.27
C ILE A 40 10.69 -11.09 8.56
N ILE A 41 9.66 -10.44 8.03
CA ILE A 41 9.77 -9.11 7.41
C ILE A 41 10.11 -8.04 8.45
N PHE A 42 9.42 -8.01 9.59
CA PHE A 42 9.46 -6.86 10.52
C PHE A 42 10.31 -7.06 11.79
N VAL A 43 10.82 -8.25 12.08
CA VAL A 43 11.58 -8.54 13.32
C VAL A 43 12.70 -7.52 13.61
N PRO A 44 13.55 -7.12 12.65
CA PRO A 44 14.60 -6.13 12.92
C PRO A 44 14.06 -4.73 13.26
N LEU A 45 12.83 -4.43 12.86
CA LEU A 45 12.14 -3.14 13.06
C LEU A 45 11.39 -3.07 14.40
N LEU A 46 11.40 -4.14 15.20
CA LEU A 46 10.75 -4.14 16.52
C LEU A 46 11.52 -3.36 17.59
N ARG A 47 12.70 -2.83 17.27
CA ARG A 47 13.48 -1.94 18.15
C ARG A 47 12.74 -0.62 18.41
N PRO A 48 13.01 0.12 19.51
CA PRO A 48 12.35 1.40 19.79
C PRO A 48 12.55 2.44 18.66
N GLY A 49 11.52 3.26 18.40
CA GLY A 49 11.53 4.28 17.35
C GLY A 49 10.60 3.96 16.19
N TYR A 50 10.55 4.85 15.20
CA TYR A 50 9.62 4.85 14.07
C TYR A 50 10.25 4.29 12.80
N VAL A 51 9.45 3.67 11.93
CA VAL A 51 9.91 3.20 10.61
C VAL A 51 9.55 4.26 9.58
N LEU A 52 10.41 5.27 9.42
CA LEU A 52 10.13 6.36 8.49
C LEU A 52 10.53 5.98 7.06
N THR A 53 9.59 6.08 6.12
CA THR A 53 9.86 5.96 4.68
C THR A 53 9.17 7.09 3.92
N LEU A 54 9.21 7.08 2.58
CA LEU A 54 8.73 8.19 1.75
C LEU A 54 7.38 8.76 2.24
N ASP A 55 6.36 7.91 2.35
CA ASP A 55 5.01 8.30 2.79
C ASP A 55 4.57 7.63 4.12
N LEU A 56 5.44 6.82 4.75
CA LEU A 56 5.16 6.25 6.08
C LEU A 56 5.74 7.18 7.14
N ILE A 57 4.89 8.10 7.59
CA ILE A 57 5.25 9.11 8.58
C ILE A 57 4.36 8.92 9.80
N PHE A 58 4.89 8.23 10.80
CA PHE A 58 4.28 8.14 12.12
C PHE A 58 4.99 9.08 13.08
N THR A 59 4.23 9.91 13.78
CA THR A 59 4.72 10.84 14.80
C THR A 59 4.11 10.48 16.15
N PRO A 60 4.67 10.95 17.29
CA PRO A 60 4.21 10.56 18.63
C PRO A 60 2.72 10.75 18.90
N ARG A 61 2.12 11.80 18.33
CA ARG A 61 0.72 12.17 18.55
C ARG A 61 -0.13 12.10 17.30
N MET A 62 0.47 11.96 16.10
CA MET A 62 -0.25 11.96 14.82
C MET A 62 -1.21 13.16 14.73
N HIS A 63 -0.74 14.38 14.99
CA HIS A 63 -1.57 15.56 14.87
C HIS A 63 -2.11 15.64 13.45
N TYR A 64 -3.44 15.71 13.32
CA TYR A 64 -4.06 15.87 12.02
C TYR A 64 -4.63 17.29 11.94
N GLN A 65 -4.34 17.97 10.84
CA GLN A 65 -4.94 19.26 10.53
C GLN A 65 -6.16 19.01 9.62
N TYR A 66 -7.25 19.75 9.87
CA TYR A 66 -8.50 19.60 9.11
C TYR A 66 -8.39 20.08 7.66
N THR A 67 -7.27 20.67 7.24
CA THR A 67 -7.06 21.16 5.88
C THR A 67 -6.23 20.12 5.09
N ASN A 68 -6.88 19.37 4.19
CA ASN A 68 -6.14 18.55 3.23
C ASN A 68 -5.73 19.43 2.04
N SER A 69 -4.44 19.46 1.70
CA SER A 69 -3.88 20.20 0.57
C SER A 69 -4.44 19.82 -0.81
N HIS A 70 -5.16 18.70 -0.90
CA HIS A 70 -5.75 18.23 -2.15
C HIS A 70 -7.29 18.19 -2.14
N GLY A 71 -7.94 18.71 -1.08
CA GLY A 71 -9.39 18.83 -1.02
C GLY A 71 -10.19 17.52 -0.88
N LEU A 72 -9.52 16.37 -0.76
CA LEU A 72 -10.17 15.06 -0.58
C LEU A 72 -10.10 14.61 0.88
N TYR A 73 -11.25 14.42 1.51
CA TYR A 73 -11.32 14.18 2.96
C TYR A 73 -11.38 12.69 3.35
N SER A 74 -11.24 11.76 2.41
CA SER A 74 -11.34 10.31 2.70
C SER A 74 -10.38 9.86 3.80
N GLU A 75 -9.16 10.41 3.78
CA GLU A 75 -8.07 10.01 4.70
C GLU A 75 -8.21 10.59 6.11
N THR A 76 -9.01 11.66 6.29
CA THR A 76 -9.18 12.32 7.60
C THR A 76 -9.73 11.38 8.66
N ALA A 77 -10.63 10.46 8.29
CA ALA A 77 -11.16 9.48 9.24
C ALA A 77 -10.08 8.49 9.70
N ARG A 78 -9.19 8.07 8.79
CA ARG A 78 -8.06 7.19 9.11
C ARG A 78 -7.10 7.91 10.06
N ASP A 79 -6.76 9.16 9.75
CA ASP A 79 -5.78 9.92 10.53
C ASP A 79 -6.33 10.32 11.91
N ALA A 80 -7.64 10.62 12.01
CA ALA A 80 -8.30 10.85 13.28
C ALA A 80 -8.30 9.61 14.19
N VAL A 81 -8.47 8.40 13.61
CA VAL A 81 -8.36 7.14 14.37
C VAL A 81 -6.93 6.93 14.87
N LEU A 82 -5.92 7.20 14.03
CA LEU A 82 -4.51 7.11 14.44
C LEU A 82 -4.17 8.12 15.54
N ASN A 83 -4.63 9.37 15.42
CA ASN A 83 -4.49 10.39 16.46
C ASN A 83 -5.09 9.92 17.80
N LEU A 84 -6.31 9.39 17.78
CA LEU A 84 -6.98 8.90 18.99
C LEU A 84 -6.22 7.73 19.62
N LEU A 85 -5.75 6.78 18.81
CA LEU A 85 -4.96 5.64 19.30
C LEU A 85 -3.62 6.10 19.88
N ALA A 86 -2.95 7.07 19.24
CA ALA A 86 -1.67 7.64 19.68
C ALA A 86 -1.76 8.40 21.02
N ARG A 87 -2.98 8.71 21.50
CA ARG A 87 -3.19 9.25 22.86
C ARG A 87 -3.11 8.18 23.94
N ILE A 88 -3.35 6.91 23.59
CA ILE A 88 -3.47 5.79 24.53
C ILE A 88 -2.23 4.89 24.46
N VAL A 89 -1.72 4.66 23.26
CA VAL A 89 -0.58 3.78 22.98
C VAL A 89 0.46 4.56 22.20
N ASP A 90 1.74 4.29 22.46
CA ASP A 90 2.84 4.85 21.69
C ASP A 90 2.66 4.61 20.19
N ALA A 91 2.72 5.68 19.40
CA ALA A 91 2.50 5.63 17.95
C ALA A 91 3.46 4.69 17.21
N SER A 92 4.69 4.50 17.70
CA SER A 92 5.65 3.55 17.10
C SER A 92 5.23 2.09 17.31
N VAL A 93 4.52 1.80 18.40
CA VAL A 93 3.94 0.47 18.65
C VAL A 93 2.74 0.26 17.74
N ILE A 94 1.88 1.28 17.58
CA ILE A 94 0.75 1.25 16.65
C ILE A 94 1.24 1.00 15.22
N GLU A 95 2.26 1.74 14.78
CA GLU A 95 2.89 1.59 13.46
C GLU A 95 3.34 0.14 13.20
N LYS A 96 4.14 -0.44 14.10
CA LYS A 96 4.68 -1.79 13.93
C LYS A 96 3.59 -2.85 13.94
N LEU A 97 2.63 -2.75 14.85
CA LEU A 97 1.49 -3.65 14.89
C LEU A 97 0.65 -3.55 13.62
N LEU A 98 0.44 -2.33 13.12
CA LEU A 98 -0.28 -2.09 11.87
C LEU A 98 0.43 -2.74 10.69
N LEU A 99 1.74 -2.52 10.52
CA LEU A 99 2.52 -3.10 9.43
C LEU A 99 2.53 -4.64 9.49
N MET A 100 2.73 -5.20 10.69
CA MET A 100 2.71 -6.65 10.89
C MET A 100 1.33 -7.25 10.59
N LEU A 101 0.26 -6.63 11.09
CA LEU A 101 -1.11 -7.07 10.84
C LEU A 101 -1.48 -6.94 9.36
N LEU A 102 -1.01 -5.88 8.71
CA LEU A 102 -1.24 -5.63 7.30
C LEU A 102 -0.65 -6.75 6.43
N PHE A 103 0.64 -7.07 6.59
CA PHE A 103 1.26 -8.15 5.81
C PHE A 103 0.67 -9.52 6.14
N PHE A 104 0.33 -9.77 7.41
CA PHE A 104 -0.44 -10.96 7.79
C PHE A 104 -1.77 -11.02 7.01
N CYS A 105 -2.54 -9.93 6.98
CA CYS A 105 -3.82 -9.86 6.29
C CYS A 105 -3.68 -10.05 4.78
N ILE A 106 -2.67 -9.47 4.13
CA ILE A 106 -2.40 -9.64 2.69
C ILE A 106 -2.29 -11.13 2.34
N GLY A 107 -1.41 -11.87 3.03
CA GLY A 107 -1.24 -13.30 2.80
C GLY A 107 -2.47 -14.11 3.22
N TYR A 108 -2.99 -13.86 4.42
CA TYR A 108 -4.08 -14.65 4.99
C TYR A 108 -5.40 -14.50 4.21
N PHE A 109 -5.81 -13.28 3.87
CA PHE A 109 -7.04 -13.05 3.12
C PHE A 109 -6.97 -13.65 1.72
N MET A 110 -5.81 -13.56 1.07
CA MET A 110 -5.61 -14.23 -0.21
C MET A 110 -5.70 -15.76 -0.09
N TYR A 111 -5.05 -16.35 0.92
CA TYR A 111 -5.15 -17.79 1.18
C TYR A 111 -6.60 -18.23 1.41
N ARG A 112 -7.35 -17.48 2.24
CA ARG A 112 -8.76 -17.76 2.53
C ARG A 112 -9.63 -17.66 1.29
N PHE A 113 -9.36 -16.70 0.39
CA PHE A 113 -10.03 -16.60 -0.91
C PHE A 113 -9.73 -17.82 -1.79
N LEU A 114 -8.46 -18.18 -1.97
CA LEU A 114 -8.02 -19.29 -2.82
C LEU A 114 -8.60 -20.65 -2.39
N LEU A 115 -8.69 -20.91 -1.09
CA LEU A 115 -9.30 -22.15 -0.57
C LEU A 115 -10.76 -22.34 -0.98
N GLN A 116 -11.49 -21.25 -1.21
CA GLN A 116 -12.90 -21.33 -1.64
C GLN A 116 -13.03 -21.66 -3.12
N LEU A 117 -11.98 -21.40 -3.91
CA LEU A 117 -11.98 -21.65 -5.35
C LEU A 117 -11.84 -23.15 -5.66
N ARG A 118 -10.99 -23.85 -4.88
CA ARG A 118 -10.81 -25.31 -4.97
C ARG A 118 -10.22 -25.86 -3.66
N LYS A 119 -11.05 -26.48 -2.81
CA LYS A 119 -10.67 -26.91 -1.46
C LYS A 119 -9.52 -27.94 -1.37
N ARG A 120 -9.18 -28.61 -2.48
CA ARG A 120 -8.28 -29.78 -2.47
C ARG A 120 -6.79 -29.42 -2.38
N ASN A 121 -6.38 -28.19 -2.74
CA ASN A 121 -4.97 -27.86 -2.94
C ASN A 121 -4.45 -26.80 -1.95
N ARG A 122 -4.45 -27.14 -0.64
CA ARG A 122 -4.01 -26.20 0.41
C ARG A 122 -2.57 -25.72 0.21
N SER A 123 -1.66 -26.60 -0.20
CA SER A 123 -0.26 -26.25 -0.42
C SER A 123 -0.10 -25.18 -1.50
N TYR A 124 -0.77 -25.32 -2.64
CA TYR A 124 -0.75 -24.30 -3.68
C TYR A 124 -1.40 -22.99 -3.24
N ALA A 125 -2.45 -23.04 -2.42
CA ALA A 125 -3.08 -21.85 -1.88
C ALA A 125 -2.12 -21.09 -0.95
N ILE A 126 -1.33 -21.80 -0.14
CA ILE A 126 -0.28 -21.20 0.70
C ILE A 126 0.80 -20.55 -0.17
N VAL A 127 1.30 -21.26 -1.20
CA VAL A 127 2.36 -20.77 -2.08
C VAL A 127 1.91 -19.55 -2.88
N ALA A 128 0.72 -19.60 -3.48
CA ALA A 128 0.16 -18.46 -4.21
C ALA A 128 -0.17 -17.27 -3.29
N ALA A 129 -0.74 -17.51 -2.10
CA ALA A 129 -0.93 -16.43 -1.14
C ALA A 129 0.39 -15.84 -0.62
N THR A 130 1.46 -16.64 -0.57
CA THR A 130 2.81 -16.16 -0.31
C THR A 130 3.26 -15.26 -1.46
N LEU A 131 3.04 -15.62 -2.73
CA LEU A 131 3.31 -14.74 -3.87
C LEU A 131 2.57 -13.39 -3.74
N TYR A 132 1.30 -13.40 -3.34
CA TYR A 132 0.53 -12.15 -3.19
C TYR A 132 1.10 -11.21 -2.11
N MET A 133 1.71 -11.77 -1.08
CA MET A 133 2.33 -11.02 0.02
C MET A 133 3.82 -10.70 -0.23
N TRP A 134 4.52 -11.57 -0.96
CA TRP A 134 5.96 -11.59 -1.17
C TRP A 134 6.27 -11.46 -2.66
N ASN A 135 6.14 -10.24 -3.17
CA ASN A 135 6.42 -9.92 -4.58
C ASN A 135 7.01 -8.50 -4.74
N PRO A 136 7.54 -8.16 -5.93
CA PRO A 136 8.18 -6.87 -6.18
C PRO A 136 7.25 -5.66 -5.99
N PHE A 137 5.96 -5.83 -6.27
CA PHE A 137 4.96 -4.78 -6.08
C PHE A 137 4.76 -4.47 -4.59
N THR A 138 4.54 -5.49 -3.76
CA THR A 138 4.43 -5.30 -2.29
C THR A 138 5.71 -4.76 -1.67
N TYR A 139 6.86 -5.16 -2.22
CA TYR A 139 8.18 -4.72 -1.75
C TYR A 139 8.42 -3.23 -2.02
N SER A 140 8.21 -2.76 -3.25
CA SER A 140 8.35 -1.34 -3.59
C SER A 140 7.35 -0.48 -2.81
N ARG A 141 6.11 -0.95 -2.63
CA ARG A 141 5.09 -0.24 -1.83
C ARG A 141 5.43 -0.19 -0.33
N LEU A 142 6.10 -1.21 0.21
CA LEU A 142 6.61 -1.18 1.58
C LEU A 142 7.75 -0.17 1.73
N LEU A 143 8.72 -0.18 0.81
CA LEU A 143 9.84 0.76 0.83
C LEU A 143 9.40 2.22 0.64
N ALA A 144 8.36 2.45 -0.15
CA ALA A 144 7.73 3.75 -0.30
C ALA A 144 6.86 4.15 0.91
N GLY A 145 6.47 3.21 1.77
CA GLY A 145 5.56 3.51 2.89
C GLY A 145 4.11 3.66 2.49
N HIS A 146 3.70 3.10 1.35
CA HIS A 146 2.33 3.12 0.85
C HIS A 146 1.42 2.13 1.62
N TRP A 147 1.48 2.14 2.95
CA TRP A 147 0.76 1.21 3.82
C TRP A 147 -0.76 1.34 3.66
N ALA A 148 -1.27 2.58 3.53
CA ALA A 148 -2.68 2.87 3.31
C ALA A 148 -3.16 2.25 1.99
N PHE A 149 -2.33 2.32 0.95
CA PHE A 149 -2.63 1.67 -0.31
C PHE A 149 -2.61 0.13 -0.18
N LEU A 150 -1.63 -0.41 0.54
CA LEU A 150 -1.55 -1.86 0.82
C LEU A 150 -2.74 -2.38 1.65
N CYS A 151 -3.40 -1.56 2.47
CA CYS A 151 -4.64 -1.94 3.14
C CYS A 151 -5.76 -2.28 2.14
N GLY A 152 -5.96 -1.45 1.12
CA GLY A 152 -6.94 -1.73 0.07
C GLY A 152 -6.54 -2.93 -0.80
N TYR A 153 -5.24 -3.12 -1.03
CA TYR A 153 -4.69 -4.33 -1.67
C TYR A 153 -5.06 -5.58 -0.86
N ALA A 154 -4.84 -5.58 0.46
CA ALA A 154 -5.19 -6.69 1.35
C ALA A 154 -6.69 -7.03 1.32
N LEU A 155 -7.55 -6.02 1.17
CA LEU A 155 -9.00 -6.19 1.14
C LEU A 155 -9.56 -6.69 -0.20
N LEU A 156 -8.81 -6.60 -1.30
CA LEU A 156 -9.28 -7.04 -2.62
C LEU A 156 -9.69 -8.53 -2.66
N PRO A 157 -8.92 -9.49 -2.09
CA PRO A 157 -9.37 -10.88 -1.95
C PRO A 157 -10.70 -11.03 -1.18
N VAL A 158 -10.90 -10.23 -0.13
CA VAL A 158 -12.14 -10.25 0.69
C VAL A 158 -13.32 -9.74 -0.13
N PHE A 159 -13.14 -8.62 -0.83
CA PHE A 159 -14.14 -8.06 -1.74
C PHE A 159 -14.50 -9.06 -2.84
N MET A 160 -13.51 -9.66 -3.51
CA MET A 160 -13.73 -10.62 -4.60
C MET A 160 -14.37 -11.91 -4.10
N TRP A 161 -14.01 -12.38 -2.91
CA TRP A 161 -14.69 -13.47 -2.24
C TRP A 161 -16.18 -13.14 -2.05
N GLY A 162 -16.48 -11.99 -1.46
CA GLY A 162 -17.86 -11.55 -1.21
C GLY A 162 -18.65 -11.41 -2.50
N LEU A 163 -18.08 -10.74 -3.51
CA LEU A 163 -18.69 -10.51 -4.82
C LEU A 163 -19.03 -11.82 -5.51
N HIS A 164 -18.07 -12.75 -5.55
CA HIS A 164 -18.27 -14.07 -6.14
C HIS A 164 -19.43 -14.82 -5.48
N HIS A 165 -19.52 -14.82 -4.15
CA HIS A 165 -20.59 -15.49 -3.43
C HIS A 165 -21.93 -14.78 -3.59
N PHE A 166 -21.94 -13.44 -3.56
CA PHE A 166 -23.14 -12.63 -3.68
C PHE A 166 -23.90 -12.89 -4.99
N TYR A 167 -23.18 -13.00 -6.11
CA TYR A 167 -23.78 -13.28 -7.41
C TYR A 167 -24.25 -14.74 -7.55
N ARG A 168 -23.67 -15.67 -6.78
CA ARG A 168 -24.06 -17.09 -6.79
C ARG A 168 -25.29 -17.39 -5.95
N GLN A 169 -25.67 -16.53 -5.01
CA GLN A 169 -26.86 -16.74 -4.18
C GLN A 169 -28.14 -16.66 -5.01
N LYS A 170 -29.12 -17.53 -4.71
CA LYS A 170 -30.44 -17.50 -5.38
C LYS A 170 -31.22 -16.21 -5.09
N LYS A 171 -31.08 -15.67 -3.87
CA LYS A 171 -31.69 -14.41 -3.40
C LYS A 171 -30.60 -13.42 -2.98
N ILE A 172 -30.92 -12.14 -2.96
CA ILE A 172 -30.01 -11.10 -2.43
C ILE A 172 -29.78 -11.39 -0.94
N SER A 173 -28.52 -11.52 -0.55
CA SER A 173 -28.12 -11.73 0.84
C SER A 173 -27.62 -10.41 1.40
N ASN A 174 -28.36 -9.84 2.36
CA ASN A 174 -27.98 -8.58 3.02
C ASN A 174 -26.60 -8.69 3.68
N ARG A 175 -26.27 -9.86 4.24
CA ARG A 175 -24.95 -10.10 4.86
C ARG A 175 -23.80 -9.95 3.85
N LEU A 176 -23.94 -10.55 2.67
CA LEU A 176 -22.91 -10.46 1.62
C LEU A 176 -22.89 -9.08 0.97
N LEU A 177 -24.06 -8.46 0.77
CA LEU A 177 -24.16 -7.09 0.27
C LEU A 177 -23.39 -6.13 1.20
N ILE A 178 -23.71 -6.15 2.49
CA ILE A 178 -23.04 -5.30 3.50
C ILE A 178 -21.55 -5.64 3.57
N ALA A 179 -21.16 -6.92 3.61
CA ALA A 179 -19.74 -7.29 3.68
C ALA A 179 -18.93 -6.78 2.47
N CYS A 180 -19.47 -6.91 1.25
CA CYS A 180 -18.84 -6.38 0.04
C CYS A 180 -18.75 -4.85 0.06
N SER A 181 -19.86 -4.17 0.38
CA SER A 181 -19.93 -2.71 0.40
C SER A 181 -19.04 -2.12 1.49
N VAL A 182 -18.96 -2.73 2.67
CA VAL A 182 -18.05 -2.33 3.74
C VAL A 182 -16.59 -2.57 3.34
N SER A 183 -16.27 -3.71 2.72
CA SER A 183 -14.91 -3.96 2.24
C SER A 183 -14.45 -2.93 1.21
N TRP A 184 -15.33 -2.53 0.28
CA TRP A 184 -15.03 -1.50 -0.70
C TRP A 184 -14.94 -0.12 -0.05
N PHE A 185 -15.87 0.21 0.85
CA PHE A 185 -15.88 1.48 1.58
C PHE A 185 -14.61 1.67 2.41
N VAL A 186 -14.25 0.67 3.24
CA VAL A 186 -13.06 0.73 4.09
C VAL A 186 -11.80 0.89 3.23
N ALA A 187 -11.70 0.18 2.11
CA ALA A 187 -10.57 0.36 1.19
C ALA A 187 -10.51 1.80 0.64
N SER A 188 -11.66 2.37 0.23
CA SER A 188 -11.74 3.75 -0.28
C SER A 188 -11.52 4.82 0.79
N LEU A 189 -11.87 4.53 2.05
CA LEU A 189 -11.67 5.40 3.19
C LEU A 189 -10.17 5.52 3.51
N VAL A 190 -9.46 4.39 3.52
CA VAL A 190 -8.01 4.38 3.80
C VAL A 190 -7.21 4.98 2.64
N SER A 191 -7.66 4.79 1.39
CA SER A 191 -7.10 5.45 0.20
C SER A 191 -8.18 5.60 -0.88
N VAL A 192 -8.44 6.84 -1.31
CA VAL A 192 -9.48 7.19 -2.30
C VAL A 192 -9.41 6.38 -3.60
N HIS A 193 -8.20 5.97 -4.01
CA HIS A 193 -7.94 5.18 -5.21
C HIS A 193 -8.76 3.88 -5.28
N PHE A 194 -9.09 3.28 -4.14
CA PHE A 194 -9.84 2.02 -4.11
C PHE A 194 -11.30 2.15 -4.50
N LEU A 195 -11.84 3.38 -4.59
CA LEU A 195 -13.15 3.60 -5.19
C LEU A 195 -13.17 3.12 -6.65
N LEU A 196 -12.18 3.53 -7.46
CA LEU A 196 -12.05 3.11 -8.86
C LEU A 196 -11.40 1.73 -9.01
N LEU A 197 -10.37 1.41 -8.22
CA LEU A 197 -9.64 0.14 -8.38
C LEU A 197 -10.52 -1.08 -8.12
N PHE A 198 -11.49 -1.02 -7.18
CA PHE A 198 -12.45 -2.10 -6.98
C PHE A 198 -13.61 -2.06 -8.01
N ALA A 199 -13.90 -0.89 -8.60
CA ALA A 199 -14.91 -0.77 -9.65
C ALA A 199 -14.56 -1.60 -10.89
N VAL A 200 -13.27 -1.71 -11.24
CA VAL A 200 -12.81 -2.48 -12.41
C VAL A 200 -13.17 -3.97 -12.32
N PRO A 201 -12.69 -4.75 -11.32
CA PRO A 201 -13.08 -6.15 -11.18
C PRO A 201 -14.58 -6.34 -10.95
N PHE A 202 -15.24 -5.39 -10.26
CA PHE A 202 -16.69 -5.40 -10.08
C PHE A 202 -17.43 -5.33 -11.42
N ALA A 203 -17.07 -4.36 -12.28
CA ALA A 203 -17.68 -4.17 -13.59
C ALA A 203 -17.43 -5.37 -14.49
N VAL A 204 -16.17 -5.80 -14.61
CA VAL A 204 -15.78 -6.96 -15.43
C VAL A 204 -16.53 -8.23 -15.00
N TYR A 205 -16.57 -8.51 -13.69
CA TYR A 205 -17.27 -9.68 -13.17
C TYR A 205 -18.78 -9.60 -13.42
N THR A 206 -19.39 -8.43 -13.21
CA THR A 206 -20.81 -8.20 -13.45
C THR A 206 -21.18 -8.40 -14.91
N VAL A 207 -20.44 -7.79 -15.83
CA VAL A 207 -20.68 -7.88 -17.28
C VAL A 207 -20.54 -9.33 -17.77
N LEU A 208 -19.46 -10.02 -17.42
CA LEU A 208 -19.29 -11.42 -17.81
C LEU A 208 -20.35 -12.33 -17.17
N HIS A 209 -20.81 -12.02 -15.95
CA HIS A 209 -21.92 -12.75 -15.32
C HIS A 209 -23.23 -12.56 -16.08
N MET A 210 -23.53 -11.35 -16.56
CA MET A 210 -24.71 -11.06 -17.40
C MET A 210 -24.70 -11.91 -18.68
N PHE A 211 -23.58 -11.91 -19.40
CA PHE A 211 -23.42 -12.72 -20.62
C PHE A 211 -23.44 -14.23 -20.32
N THR A 212 -22.82 -14.66 -19.23
CA THR A 212 -22.68 -16.08 -18.91
C THR A 212 -24.01 -16.69 -18.48
N TYR A 213 -24.84 -16.01 -17.69
CA TYR A 213 -26.08 -16.59 -17.15
C TYR A 213 -27.36 -16.07 -17.80
N VAL A 214 -27.28 -15.06 -18.68
CA VAL A 214 -28.43 -14.47 -19.39
C VAL A 214 -29.55 -14.08 -18.42
N ARG A 215 -29.17 -13.47 -17.29
CA ARG A 215 -30.08 -13.01 -16.23
C ARG A 215 -29.80 -11.55 -15.91
N TRP A 216 -30.17 -10.68 -16.84
CA TRP A 216 -29.76 -9.28 -16.84
C TRP A 216 -30.44 -8.51 -15.71
N ASP A 217 -31.74 -8.72 -15.51
CA ASP A 217 -32.56 -8.18 -14.42
C ASP A 217 -31.94 -8.38 -13.03
N ARG A 218 -31.65 -9.64 -12.66
CA ARG A 218 -31.13 -9.98 -11.33
C ARG A 218 -29.68 -9.57 -11.16
N THR A 219 -28.92 -9.53 -12.25
CA THR A 219 -27.51 -9.13 -12.20
C THR A 219 -27.42 -7.61 -12.08
N ALA A 220 -28.26 -6.87 -12.79
CA ALA A 220 -28.39 -5.42 -12.69
C ALA A 220 -28.89 -5.01 -11.30
N ALA A 221 -29.93 -5.65 -10.75
CA ALA A 221 -30.42 -5.36 -9.40
C ALA A 221 -29.34 -5.55 -8.33
N ARG A 222 -28.51 -6.59 -8.44
CA ARG A 222 -27.36 -6.82 -7.55
C ARG A 222 -26.29 -5.74 -7.71
N ALA A 223 -25.99 -5.36 -8.94
CA ALA A 223 -25.00 -4.32 -9.23
C ALA A 223 -25.45 -2.97 -8.68
N VAL A 224 -26.71 -2.58 -8.93
CA VAL A 224 -27.33 -1.36 -8.41
C VAL A 224 -27.36 -1.38 -6.89
N ALA A 225 -27.72 -2.50 -6.25
CA ALA A 225 -27.70 -2.59 -4.80
C ALA A 225 -26.29 -2.38 -4.22
N LEU A 226 -25.26 -3.01 -4.78
CA LEU A 226 -23.88 -2.81 -4.34
C LEU A 226 -23.42 -1.36 -4.53
N LEU A 227 -23.69 -0.77 -5.70
CA LEU A 227 -23.36 0.61 -6.04
C LEU A 227 -24.08 1.61 -5.11
N ALA A 228 -25.36 1.39 -4.83
CA ALA A 228 -26.13 2.25 -3.92
C ALA A 228 -25.53 2.24 -2.50
N PHE A 229 -25.16 1.06 -1.97
CA PHE A 229 -24.58 0.95 -0.63
C PHE A 229 -23.17 1.54 -0.54
N ILE A 230 -22.29 1.31 -1.54
CA ILE A 230 -20.96 1.92 -1.52
C ILE A 230 -21.06 3.45 -1.65
N THR A 231 -21.94 3.97 -2.50
CA THR A 231 -22.19 5.40 -2.60
C THR A 231 -22.68 5.94 -1.26
N LEU A 232 -23.68 5.31 -0.65
CA LEU A 232 -24.22 5.71 0.65
C LEU A 232 -23.14 5.80 1.74
N PHE A 233 -22.28 4.80 1.87
CA PHE A 233 -21.19 4.84 2.83
C PHE A 233 -20.14 5.92 2.49
N SER A 234 -19.83 6.08 1.20
CA SER A 234 -18.83 7.05 0.73
C SER A 234 -19.30 8.50 0.83
N LEU A 235 -20.61 8.76 1.00
CA LEU A 235 -21.12 10.11 1.26
C LEU A 235 -20.46 10.78 2.48
N SER A 236 -20.02 9.98 3.47
CA SER A 236 -19.32 10.45 4.67
C SER A 236 -18.08 11.31 4.38
N TRP A 237 -17.40 11.07 3.26
CA TRP A 237 -16.22 11.84 2.85
C TRP A 237 -16.38 12.53 1.50
N ILE A 238 -17.26 12.04 0.61
CA ILE A 238 -17.57 12.70 -0.67
C ILE A 238 -18.23 14.07 -0.41
N VAL A 239 -19.19 14.15 0.51
CA VAL A 239 -19.92 15.39 0.79
C VAL A 239 -18.99 16.48 1.34
N PRO A 240 -18.17 16.24 2.40
CA PRO A 240 -17.18 17.22 2.84
C PRO A 240 -16.19 17.63 1.75
N SER A 241 -15.74 16.68 0.92
CA SER A 241 -14.83 17.00 -0.19
C SER A 241 -15.47 17.99 -1.15
N LEU A 242 -16.70 17.76 -1.61
CA LEU A 242 -17.40 18.66 -2.52
C LEU A 242 -17.72 20.04 -1.93
N LEU A 243 -17.93 20.13 -0.62
CA LEU A 243 -18.32 21.37 0.05
C LEU A 243 -17.15 22.27 0.42
N ILE A 244 -15.96 21.71 0.65
CA ILE A 244 -14.81 22.43 1.23
C ILE A 244 -13.68 22.60 0.22
N SER A 245 -13.61 21.79 -0.86
CA SER A 245 -12.43 21.78 -1.72
C SER A 245 -12.43 22.86 -2.81
N ASP A 246 -11.41 23.72 -2.77
CA ASP A 246 -10.77 24.18 -4.01
C ASP A 246 -9.90 23.02 -4.51
N VAL A 247 -10.41 22.25 -5.49
CA VAL A 247 -9.65 21.16 -6.10
C VAL A 247 -8.50 21.78 -6.88
N SER A 248 -7.31 21.82 -6.29
CA SER A 248 -6.08 22.20 -6.98
C SER A 248 -5.91 21.30 -8.20
N ARG A 249 -6.01 21.88 -9.40
CA ARG A 249 -5.84 21.12 -10.64
C ARG A 249 -4.41 20.61 -10.71
N LEU A 250 -4.26 19.29 -10.74
CA LEU A 250 -2.97 18.66 -10.90
C LEU A 250 -2.53 18.83 -12.37
N GLY A 251 -1.46 19.59 -12.60
CA GLY A 251 -0.98 19.90 -13.95
C GLY A 251 -0.34 18.71 -14.69
N PRO A 252 0.00 18.87 -15.99
CA PRO A 252 0.62 17.82 -16.80
C PRO A 252 1.98 17.33 -16.28
N LEU A 253 2.76 18.20 -15.62
CA LEU A 253 4.06 17.84 -15.03
C LEU A 253 3.95 16.71 -13.98
N HIS A 254 2.78 16.58 -13.34
CA HIS A 254 2.54 15.47 -12.40
C HIS A 254 2.57 14.11 -13.10
N LEU A 255 2.10 14.01 -14.35
CA LEU A 255 2.11 12.75 -15.11
C LEU A 255 3.51 12.29 -15.47
N ILE A 256 4.42 13.25 -15.68
CA ILE A 256 5.84 12.99 -15.96
C ILE A 256 6.55 12.59 -14.67
N PHE A 257 6.34 13.33 -13.58
CA PHE A 257 6.99 13.06 -12.31
C PHE A 257 6.58 11.71 -11.69
N PHE A 258 5.29 11.35 -11.78
CA PHE A 258 4.75 10.09 -11.26
C PHE A 258 4.62 8.99 -12.34
N ALA A 259 5.33 9.16 -13.45
CA ALA A 259 5.36 8.21 -14.55
C ALA A 259 5.88 6.83 -14.11
N PRO A 260 5.37 5.73 -14.68
CA PRO A 260 5.89 4.41 -14.37
C PRO A 260 7.27 4.23 -15.02
N THR A 261 8.21 3.67 -14.24
CA THR A 261 9.63 3.61 -14.63
C THR A 261 9.90 2.39 -15.53
N PRO A 262 10.44 2.58 -16.74
CA PRO A 262 10.85 1.47 -17.59
C PRO A 262 12.13 0.80 -17.07
N ASP A 263 12.30 -0.49 -17.38
CA ASP A 263 13.62 -1.11 -17.30
C ASP A 263 14.47 -0.72 -18.52
N LEU A 264 15.76 -0.45 -18.32
CA LEU A 264 16.65 0.01 -19.38
C LEU A 264 16.90 -1.02 -20.48
N GLN A 265 16.86 -2.31 -20.16
CA GLN A 265 17.14 -3.41 -21.10
C GLN A 265 15.86 -4.03 -21.65
N TYR A 266 14.85 -4.22 -20.78
CA TYR A 266 13.63 -4.96 -21.13
C TYR A 266 12.40 -4.06 -21.34
N GLY A 267 12.54 -2.75 -21.15
CA GLY A 267 11.48 -1.77 -21.38
C GLY A 267 10.38 -1.79 -20.31
N LEU A 268 9.36 -0.94 -20.51
CA LEU A 268 8.27 -0.77 -19.55
C LEU A 268 7.39 -2.02 -19.40
N THR A 269 6.96 -2.60 -20.52
CA THR A 269 5.99 -3.73 -20.50
C THR A 269 6.52 -4.91 -19.70
N PHE A 270 7.77 -5.30 -19.92
CA PHE A 270 8.36 -6.43 -19.22
C PHE A 270 8.64 -6.11 -17.74
N ASN A 271 9.02 -4.86 -17.43
CA ASN A 271 9.17 -4.38 -16.05
C ASN A 271 7.82 -4.47 -15.30
N LEU A 272 6.72 -4.01 -15.90
CA LEU A 272 5.37 -4.11 -15.34
C LEU A 272 4.90 -5.57 -15.20
N LEU A 273 5.14 -6.43 -16.19
CA LEU A 273 4.86 -7.87 -16.09
C LEU A 273 5.62 -8.54 -14.94
N SER A 274 6.80 -8.00 -14.61
CA SER A 274 7.62 -8.43 -13.48
C SER A 274 7.20 -7.80 -12.14
N MET A 275 6.05 -7.09 -12.12
CA MET A 275 5.48 -6.41 -10.95
C MET A 275 6.28 -5.20 -10.45
N TYR A 276 7.22 -4.71 -11.25
CA TYR A 276 7.95 -3.44 -11.05
C TYR A 276 7.22 -2.29 -11.77
N GLY A 277 7.92 -1.20 -12.07
CA GLY A 277 7.44 0.02 -12.72
C GLY A 277 6.96 1.13 -11.79
N PHE A 278 7.32 1.09 -10.50
CA PHE A 278 6.99 2.18 -9.58
C PHE A 278 7.83 3.43 -9.89
N TRP A 279 7.20 4.61 -9.87
CA TRP A 279 7.82 5.87 -10.32
C TRP A 279 9.10 6.23 -9.56
N ALA A 280 9.14 5.95 -8.26
CA ALA A 280 10.28 6.25 -7.38
C ALA A 280 11.20 5.03 -7.16
N GLU A 281 11.21 4.05 -8.06
CA GLU A 281 12.05 2.84 -7.93
C GLU A 281 13.53 3.14 -7.66
N SER A 282 14.07 4.21 -8.25
CA SER A 282 15.47 4.58 -8.09
C SER A 282 15.79 5.33 -6.78
N THR A 283 14.79 5.79 -6.03
CA THR A 283 15.00 6.63 -4.83
C THR A 283 14.56 5.96 -3.54
N ILE A 284 13.64 5.00 -3.56
CA ILE A 284 13.10 4.37 -2.34
C ILE A 284 13.99 3.27 -1.73
N GLY A 285 14.99 2.80 -2.49
CA GLY A 285 15.93 1.75 -2.10
C GLY A 285 16.31 0.84 -3.26
N THR A 286 17.10 -0.19 -2.96
CA THR A 286 17.59 -1.17 -3.95
C THR A 286 16.49 -2.15 -4.33
N MET A 287 16.20 -2.29 -5.62
CA MET A 287 15.26 -3.28 -6.13
C MET A 287 15.93 -4.65 -6.33
N PRO A 288 15.22 -5.79 -6.14
CA PRO A 288 15.82 -7.12 -6.34
C PRO A 288 16.38 -7.34 -7.76
N LYS A 289 15.77 -6.73 -8.79
CA LYS A 289 16.24 -6.79 -10.18
C LYS A 289 17.65 -6.19 -10.39
N GLU A 290 18.10 -5.30 -9.51
CA GLU A 290 19.45 -4.71 -9.57
C GLU A 290 20.53 -5.70 -9.09
N LEU A 291 20.15 -6.68 -8.27
CA LEU A 291 21.08 -7.67 -7.68
C LEU A 291 21.00 -9.04 -8.35
N ILE A 292 19.85 -9.39 -8.94
CA ILE A 292 19.57 -10.73 -9.45
C ILE A 292 19.57 -10.72 -10.97
N THR A 293 20.71 -10.97 -11.61
CA THR A 293 20.82 -10.95 -13.09
C THR A 293 19.85 -11.90 -13.81
N VAL A 294 19.44 -12.99 -13.16
CA VAL A 294 18.49 -13.98 -13.70
C VAL A 294 17.01 -13.60 -13.49
N TRP A 295 16.70 -12.40 -12.98
CA TRP A 295 15.33 -11.96 -12.75
C TRP A 295 14.40 -12.08 -13.98
N PRO A 296 14.85 -11.84 -15.24
CA PRO A 296 13.97 -12.00 -16.41
C PRO A 296 13.52 -13.44 -16.59
N LEU A 297 14.41 -14.40 -16.32
CA LEU A 297 14.08 -15.83 -16.37
C LEU A 297 13.07 -16.19 -15.29
N LEU A 298 13.22 -15.67 -14.07
CA LEU A 298 12.26 -15.90 -12.98
C LEU A 298 10.87 -15.36 -13.35
N THR A 299 10.80 -14.15 -13.94
CA THR A 299 9.56 -13.61 -14.50
C THR A 299 8.98 -14.51 -15.57
N LEU A 300 9.78 -14.95 -16.55
CA LEU A 300 9.29 -15.83 -17.62
C LEU A 300 8.70 -17.13 -17.09
N VAL A 301 9.38 -17.77 -16.12
CA VAL A 301 8.86 -18.98 -15.46
C VAL A 301 7.54 -18.68 -14.75
N LEU A 302 7.43 -17.58 -14.02
CA LEU A 302 6.19 -17.15 -13.39
C LEU A 302 5.07 -16.97 -14.42
N LEU A 303 5.33 -16.25 -15.52
CA LEU A 303 4.36 -15.99 -16.59
C LEU A 303 3.89 -17.29 -17.26
N ILE A 304 4.78 -18.26 -17.48
CA ILE A 304 4.43 -19.57 -18.03
C ILE A 304 3.46 -20.31 -17.10
N ILE A 305 3.73 -20.30 -15.79
CA ILE A 305 2.83 -20.93 -14.80
C ILE A 305 1.48 -20.21 -14.78
N VAL A 306 1.47 -18.87 -14.80
CA VAL A 306 0.25 -18.03 -14.86
C VAL A 306 -0.57 -18.27 -16.13
N ALA A 307 0.08 -18.54 -17.27
CA ALA A 307 -0.57 -18.78 -18.55
C ALA A 307 -1.15 -20.21 -18.70
N ALA A 308 -0.55 -21.21 -18.03
CA ALA A 308 -0.97 -22.61 -18.09
C ALA A 308 -2.48 -22.87 -17.90
N PRO A 309 -3.20 -22.27 -16.93
CA PRO A 309 -4.63 -22.49 -16.76
C PRO A 309 -5.47 -21.86 -17.87
N LEU A 310 -5.01 -20.78 -18.50
CA LEU A 310 -5.71 -20.12 -19.61
C LEU A 310 -5.68 -21.00 -20.86
N ILE A 311 -4.52 -21.61 -21.15
CA ILE A 311 -4.36 -22.56 -22.26
C ILE A 311 -5.28 -23.77 -22.06
N ARG A 312 -5.33 -24.32 -20.84
CA ARG A 312 -6.26 -25.41 -20.50
C ARG A 312 -7.73 -25.00 -20.60
N ALA A 313 -8.09 -23.84 -20.08
CA ALA A 313 -9.47 -23.35 -20.14
C ALA A 313 -9.93 -23.05 -21.58
N GLY A 314 -9.04 -22.53 -22.43
CA GLY A 314 -9.26 -22.36 -23.86
C GLY A 314 -9.42 -23.70 -24.59
N GLY A 315 -8.56 -24.67 -24.27
CA GLY A 315 -8.68 -26.06 -24.73
C GLY A 315 -10.04 -26.67 -24.35
N ASP A 316 -10.51 -26.48 -23.12
CA ASP A 316 -11.82 -26.95 -22.64
C ASP A 316 -13.03 -26.25 -23.32
N LEU A 317 -12.83 -25.05 -23.87
CA LEU A 317 -13.85 -24.33 -24.63
C LEU A 317 -13.94 -24.86 -26.06
N LEU A 318 -12.80 -25.21 -26.67
CA LEU A 318 -12.70 -25.78 -28.02
C LEU A 318 -12.97 -27.30 -28.03
N ALA A 319 -12.73 -28.00 -26.92
CA ALA A 319 -12.93 -29.43 -26.81
C ALA A 319 -14.42 -29.77 -26.70
N ILE A 320 -14.88 -30.62 -27.62
CA ILE A 320 -16.24 -31.22 -27.63
C ILE A 320 -16.41 -32.25 -26.47
N LYS A 321 -15.33 -32.61 -25.76
CA LYS A 321 -15.37 -33.61 -24.70
C LYS A 321 -16.27 -33.21 -23.53
N LYS A 322 -17.02 -34.20 -23.01
CA LYS A 322 -17.93 -34.07 -21.85
C LYS A 322 -17.21 -33.76 -20.53
N ASN A 323 -15.91 -34.08 -20.40
CA ASN A 323 -15.17 -33.97 -19.13
C ASN A 323 -14.36 -32.67 -19.08
N LYS A 324 -15.05 -31.56 -18.75
CA LYS A 324 -14.42 -30.23 -18.59
C LYS A 324 -13.67 -30.15 -17.28
N SER A 325 -12.45 -29.62 -17.32
CA SER A 325 -11.59 -29.46 -16.16
C SER A 325 -12.11 -28.39 -15.19
N TYR A 326 -12.79 -27.37 -15.72
CA TYR A 326 -13.36 -26.27 -14.95
C TYR A 326 -14.88 -26.14 -15.09
N SER A 327 -15.55 -25.92 -13.95
CA SER A 327 -16.99 -25.59 -13.94
C SER A 327 -17.27 -24.25 -14.64
N ARG A 328 -18.51 -24.04 -15.12
CA ARG A 328 -18.94 -22.78 -15.75
C ARG A 328 -18.63 -21.56 -14.87
N THR A 329 -18.86 -21.68 -13.57
CA THR A 329 -18.62 -20.61 -12.59
C THR A 329 -17.13 -20.33 -12.37
N GLN A 330 -16.28 -21.36 -12.40
CA GLN A 330 -14.82 -21.18 -12.33
C GLN A 330 -14.28 -20.52 -13.59
N ARG A 331 -14.77 -20.91 -14.78
CA ARG A 331 -14.37 -20.27 -16.04
C ARG A 331 -14.77 -18.79 -16.10
N LEU A 332 -15.97 -18.46 -15.61
CA LEU A 332 -16.38 -17.06 -15.44
C LEU A 332 -15.37 -16.31 -14.56
N LEU A 333 -15.03 -16.85 -13.39
CA LEU A 333 -14.07 -16.20 -12.49
C LEU A 333 -12.68 -16.05 -13.13
N ILE A 334 -12.14 -17.12 -13.74
CA ILE A 334 -10.85 -17.10 -14.43
C ILE A 334 -10.85 -16.06 -15.56
N GLY A 335 -11.91 -16.03 -16.38
CA GLY A 335 -12.07 -15.04 -17.45
C GLY A 335 -12.19 -13.61 -16.93
N SER A 336 -12.97 -13.40 -15.86
CA SER A 336 -13.07 -12.09 -15.19
C SER A 336 -11.72 -11.62 -14.65
N LEU A 337 -10.96 -12.50 -14.02
CA LEU A 337 -9.64 -12.18 -13.48
C LEU A 337 -8.62 -11.91 -14.58
N PHE A 338 -8.64 -12.69 -15.66
CA PHE A 338 -7.78 -12.45 -16.81
C PHE A 338 -8.03 -11.06 -17.43
N ILE A 339 -9.30 -10.73 -17.69
CA ILE A 339 -9.67 -9.41 -18.24
C ILE A 339 -9.32 -8.29 -17.25
N THR A 340 -9.60 -8.48 -15.96
CA THR A 340 -9.24 -7.52 -14.90
C THR A 340 -7.74 -7.27 -14.84
N GLY A 341 -6.93 -8.34 -14.89
CA GLY A 341 -5.48 -8.24 -14.86
C GLY A 341 -4.91 -7.59 -16.12
N LEU A 342 -5.47 -7.92 -17.30
CA LEU A 342 -5.10 -7.28 -18.56
C LEU A 342 -5.42 -5.78 -18.56
N LEU A 343 -6.62 -5.40 -18.10
CA LEU A 343 -6.99 -4.00 -17.96
C LEU A 343 -6.08 -3.28 -16.96
N GLY A 344 -5.77 -3.91 -15.82
CA GLY A 344 -4.83 -3.37 -14.84
C GLY A 344 -3.44 -3.11 -15.44
N LEU A 345 -2.92 -4.06 -16.22
CA LEU A 345 -1.63 -3.94 -16.90
C LEU A 345 -1.65 -2.85 -17.98
N VAL A 346 -2.72 -2.77 -18.78
CA VAL A 346 -2.90 -1.74 -19.80
C VAL A 346 -2.97 -0.35 -19.18
N LEU A 347 -3.77 -0.18 -18.12
CA LEU A 347 -3.88 1.09 -17.41
C LEU A 347 -2.58 1.48 -16.71
N ALA A 348 -1.81 0.51 -16.23
CA ALA A 348 -0.50 0.76 -15.61
C ALA A 348 0.57 1.27 -16.59
N HIS A 349 0.40 1.09 -17.92
CA HIS A 349 1.26 1.75 -18.90
C HIS A 349 1.04 3.27 -18.93
N GLY A 350 -0.17 3.73 -18.57
CA GLY A 350 -0.56 5.11 -18.33
C GLY A 350 0.20 6.14 -19.17
N SER A 351 0.93 7.05 -18.51
CA SER A 351 1.54 8.24 -19.11
C SER A 351 2.86 8.04 -19.88
N THR A 352 3.42 6.83 -19.94
CA THR A 352 4.71 6.59 -20.66
C THR A 352 4.70 5.38 -21.59
N GLY A 353 3.71 4.51 -21.49
CA GLY A 353 3.56 3.39 -22.41
C GLY A 353 2.59 3.67 -23.55
N PHE A 354 2.12 2.60 -24.20
CA PHE A 354 1.18 2.70 -25.33
C PHE A 354 -0.17 3.35 -24.98
N MET A 355 -0.51 3.47 -23.69
CA MET A 355 -1.74 4.10 -23.22
C MET A 355 -1.62 5.62 -23.09
N GLN A 356 -0.44 6.20 -23.30
CA GLN A 356 -0.16 7.62 -23.01
C GLN A 356 -1.15 8.59 -23.66
N PRO A 357 -1.44 8.54 -24.98
CA PRO A 357 -2.34 9.53 -25.60
C PRO A 357 -3.74 9.50 -25.00
N VAL A 358 -4.23 8.30 -24.67
CA VAL A 358 -5.56 8.11 -24.08
C VAL A 358 -5.56 8.53 -22.61
N TRP A 359 -4.52 8.18 -21.87
CA TRP A 359 -4.40 8.53 -20.45
C TRP A 359 -4.26 10.04 -20.26
N ASP A 360 -3.42 10.69 -21.05
CA ASP A 360 -3.23 12.15 -21.00
C ASP A 360 -4.54 12.88 -21.31
N TYR A 361 -5.31 12.43 -22.30
CA TYR A 361 -6.65 12.97 -22.58
C TYR A 361 -7.61 12.78 -21.41
N LEU A 362 -7.68 11.56 -20.86
CA LEU A 362 -8.58 11.23 -19.75
C LEU A 362 -8.22 12.01 -18.47
N TYR A 363 -6.93 12.13 -18.16
CA TYR A 363 -6.42 12.87 -17.01
C TYR A 363 -6.77 14.37 -17.08
N ASN A 364 -6.65 14.97 -18.27
CA ASN A 364 -6.97 16.38 -18.49
C ASN A 364 -8.48 16.65 -18.55
N THR A 365 -9.29 15.68 -18.99
CA THR A 365 -10.74 15.86 -19.21
C THR A 365 -11.60 15.41 -18.04
N VAL A 366 -11.16 14.41 -17.27
CA VAL A 366 -11.94 13.78 -16.21
C VAL A 366 -11.28 14.04 -14.85
N PRO A 367 -11.76 15.03 -14.07
CA PRO A 367 -11.15 15.39 -12.78
C PRO A 367 -11.01 14.22 -11.80
N VAL A 368 -11.96 13.27 -11.83
CA VAL A 368 -11.95 12.07 -10.98
C VAL A 368 -10.72 11.18 -11.22
N LEU A 369 -10.06 11.28 -12.38
CA LEU A 369 -8.86 10.52 -12.71
C LEU A 369 -7.55 11.24 -12.33
N GLN A 370 -7.59 12.53 -11.98
CA GLN A 370 -6.39 13.28 -11.60
C GLN A 370 -5.64 12.72 -10.37
N PRO A 371 -6.32 12.20 -9.33
CA PRO A 371 -5.64 11.49 -8.24
C PRO A 371 -4.81 10.28 -8.71
N PHE A 372 -5.13 9.71 -9.88
CA PHE A 372 -4.38 8.64 -10.53
C PHE A 372 -3.20 9.16 -11.38
N ARG A 373 -2.59 10.28 -10.98
CA ARG A 373 -1.30 10.73 -11.53
C ARG A 373 -0.22 9.65 -11.49
N GLU A 374 -0.28 8.77 -10.48
CA GLU A 374 0.57 7.58 -10.37
C GLU A 374 -0.19 6.35 -10.88
N VAL A 375 0.03 6.02 -12.15
CA VAL A 375 -0.73 5.02 -12.91
C VAL A 375 -0.37 3.58 -12.57
N GLN A 376 0.82 3.32 -12.01
CA GLN A 376 1.23 1.94 -11.67
C GLN A 376 0.38 1.35 -10.54
N LYS A 377 -0.41 2.14 -9.80
CA LYS A 377 -1.47 1.65 -8.89
C LYS A 377 -2.40 0.63 -9.54
N PHE A 378 -2.72 0.79 -10.83
CA PHE A 378 -3.57 -0.18 -11.55
C PHE A 378 -2.94 -1.56 -11.68
N LEU A 379 -1.61 -1.67 -11.58
CA LEU A 379 -0.89 -2.94 -11.65
C LEU A 379 -1.28 -3.90 -10.52
N LEU A 380 -1.83 -3.40 -9.41
CA LEU A 380 -2.36 -4.25 -8.34
C LEU A 380 -3.37 -5.28 -8.86
N LEU A 381 -4.18 -4.90 -9.86
CA LEU A 381 -5.20 -5.74 -10.47
C LEU A 381 -4.56 -6.88 -11.27
N TYR A 382 -3.47 -6.58 -11.97
CA TYR A 382 -2.62 -7.58 -12.60
C TYR A 382 -2.01 -8.52 -11.57
N VAL A 383 -1.40 -8.01 -10.49
CA VAL A 383 -0.79 -8.83 -9.44
C VAL A 383 -1.82 -9.77 -8.79
N PHE A 384 -3.01 -9.25 -8.46
CA PHE A 384 -4.10 -10.06 -7.92
C PHE A 384 -4.53 -11.17 -8.89
N ALA A 385 -4.82 -10.82 -10.15
CA ALA A 385 -5.21 -11.78 -11.17
C ALA A 385 -4.13 -12.84 -11.43
N ALA A 386 -2.88 -12.40 -11.61
CA ALA A 386 -1.72 -13.27 -11.82
C ALA A 386 -1.55 -14.23 -10.65
N THR A 387 -1.79 -13.81 -9.41
CA THR A 387 -1.66 -14.69 -8.25
C THR A 387 -2.75 -15.77 -8.19
N VAL A 388 -3.99 -15.44 -8.54
CA VAL A 388 -5.06 -16.45 -8.65
C VAL A 388 -4.80 -17.41 -9.80
N LEU A 389 -4.31 -16.91 -10.93
CA LEU A 389 -3.95 -17.75 -12.07
C LEU A 389 -2.74 -18.63 -11.75
N PHE A 390 -1.74 -18.13 -11.03
CA PHE A 390 -0.61 -18.89 -10.54
C PHE A 390 -1.05 -20.07 -9.66
N TYR A 391 -2.05 -19.87 -8.78
CA TYR A 391 -2.64 -20.97 -8.00
C TYR A 391 -3.19 -22.11 -8.88
N TYR A 392 -3.93 -21.78 -9.96
CA TYR A 392 -4.39 -22.78 -10.93
C TYR A 392 -3.27 -23.32 -11.82
N GLY A 393 -2.25 -22.51 -12.08
CA GLY A 393 -1.05 -22.88 -12.83
C GLY A 393 -0.22 -23.94 -12.13
N LEU A 394 -0.04 -23.85 -10.82
CA LEU A 394 0.63 -24.88 -10.03
C LEU A 394 -0.07 -26.24 -10.14
N ASP A 395 -1.41 -26.26 -10.11
CA ASP A 395 -2.19 -27.48 -10.35
C ASP A 395 -2.00 -28.01 -11.78
N ALA A 396 -1.99 -27.11 -12.76
CA ALA A 396 -1.77 -27.47 -14.16
C ALA A 396 -0.38 -28.06 -14.42
N VAL A 397 0.67 -27.49 -13.82
CA VAL A 397 2.04 -27.98 -13.92
C VAL A 397 2.18 -29.34 -13.24
N ALA A 398 1.57 -29.54 -12.07
CA ALA A 398 1.63 -30.83 -11.38
C ALA A 398 0.96 -31.95 -12.18
N ASP A 399 -0.14 -31.66 -12.86
CA ASP A 399 -0.78 -32.60 -13.77
C ASP A 399 0.12 -32.95 -14.97
N LEU A 400 0.81 -31.98 -15.57
CA LEU A 400 1.77 -32.23 -16.65
C LEU A 400 2.93 -33.13 -16.19
N ILE A 401 3.45 -32.90 -14.98
CA ILE A 401 4.49 -33.75 -14.37
C ILE A 401 3.96 -35.18 -14.20
N ARG A 402 2.72 -35.35 -13.71
CA ARG A 402 2.10 -36.67 -13.54
C ARG A 402 1.94 -37.41 -14.86
N GLU A 403 1.53 -36.72 -15.92
CA GLU A 403 1.37 -37.30 -17.25
C GLU A 403 2.71 -37.73 -17.85
N GLY A 404 3.75 -36.89 -17.75
CA GLY A 404 5.11 -37.23 -18.19
C GLY A 404 5.69 -38.44 -17.46
N VAL A 405 5.54 -38.51 -16.13
CA VAL A 405 6.04 -39.64 -15.32
C VAL A 405 5.32 -40.95 -15.67
N ARG A 406 4.00 -40.90 -15.91
CA ARG A 406 3.23 -42.09 -16.36
C ARG A 406 3.70 -42.60 -17.72
N SER A 407 4.05 -41.69 -18.64
CA SER A 407 4.55 -42.05 -19.98
C SER A 407 5.88 -42.81 -19.91
N VAL A 408 6.76 -42.50 -18.95
CA VAL A 408 8.10 -43.08 -18.82
C VAL A 408 8.11 -44.46 -18.11
N ARG A 409 6.95 -45.05 -17.77
CA ARG A 409 6.84 -46.38 -17.10
C ARG A 409 7.75 -46.53 -15.86
N SER A 410 8.03 -45.41 -15.19
CA SER A 410 8.88 -45.34 -14.01
C SER A 410 8.24 -46.05 -12.81
N ARG A 411 9.02 -46.86 -12.08
CA ARG A 411 8.58 -47.48 -10.81
C ARG A 411 8.51 -46.49 -9.62
N PHE A 412 8.92 -45.25 -9.81
CA PHE A 412 8.97 -44.25 -8.75
C PHE A 412 7.65 -43.49 -8.60
N THR A 413 7.08 -43.49 -7.39
CA THR A 413 5.95 -42.64 -7.02
C THR A 413 6.44 -41.22 -6.72
N ILE A 414 6.38 -40.33 -7.72
CA ILE A 414 6.71 -38.92 -7.55
C ILE A 414 5.49 -38.17 -7.00
N ASP A 415 5.65 -37.53 -5.83
CA ASP A 415 4.63 -36.61 -5.29
C ASP A 415 4.72 -35.26 -6.00
N ALA A 416 4.16 -35.21 -7.21
CA ALA A 416 4.14 -34.00 -8.04
C ALA A 416 3.52 -32.80 -7.32
N GLU A 417 2.57 -33.02 -6.39
CA GLU A 417 1.96 -31.92 -5.65
C GLU A 417 2.96 -31.22 -4.74
N ARG A 418 3.71 -32.00 -3.96
CA ARG A 418 4.73 -31.44 -3.06
C ARG A 418 5.87 -30.79 -3.83
N ILE A 419 6.34 -31.41 -4.91
CA ILE A 419 7.43 -30.86 -5.73
C ILE A 419 7.00 -29.53 -6.33
N THR A 420 5.84 -29.46 -6.99
CA THR A 420 5.37 -28.20 -7.59
C THR A 420 5.10 -27.12 -6.55
N ALA A 421 4.57 -27.46 -5.38
CA ALA A 421 4.39 -26.50 -4.29
C ALA A 421 5.74 -25.98 -3.78
N PHE A 422 6.72 -26.86 -3.56
CA PHE A 422 8.04 -26.50 -3.05
C PHE A 422 8.83 -25.66 -4.07
N SER A 423 8.87 -26.08 -5.34
CA SER A 423 9.48 -25.30 -6.43
C SER A 423 8.79 -23.95 -6.62
N GLY A 424 7.47 -23.90 -6.52
CA GLY A 424 6.71 -22.65 -6.55
C GLY A 424 7.07 -21.72 -5.39
N LEU A 425 7.26 -22.25 -4.18
CA LEU A 425 7.70 -21.45 -3.03
C LEU A 425 9.11 -20.91 -3.22
N ILE A 426 10.05 -21.73 -3.72
CA ILE A 426 11.41 -21.27 -4.05
C ILE A 426 11.36 -20.14 -5.08
N LEU A 427 10.56 -20.30 -6.14
CA LEU A 427 10.39 -19.26 -7.16
C LEU A 427 9.91 -17.94 -6.53
N VAL A 428 8.90 -17.99 -5.66
CA VAL A 428 8.38 -16.80 -4.95
C VAL A 428 9.45 -16.09 -4.14
N ILE A 429 10.25 -16.84 -3.37
CA ILE A 429 11.34 -16.25 -2.57
C ILE A 429 12.44 -15.66 -3.47
N LEU A 430 12.79 -16.34 -4.57
CA LEU A 430 13.82 -15.88 -5.50
C LEU A 430 13.41 -14.62 -6.30
N ILE A 431 12.11 -14.40 -6.52
CA ILE A 431 11.63 -13.18 -7.20
C ILE A 431 11.84 -11.93 -6.33
N THR A 432 11.82 -12.06 -4.99
CA THR A 432 11.95 -10.91 -4.08
C THR A 432 12.72 -11.28 -2.81
N PRO A 433 13.98 -11.73 -2.89
CA PRO A 433 14.72 -12.22 -1.72
C PRO A 433 14.95 -11.13 -0.68
N LEU A 434 14.95 -9.86 -1.10
CA LEU A 434 15.20 -8.72 -0.23
C LEU A 434 14.06 -8.42 0.75
N LEU A 435 12.82 -8.91 0.55
CA LEU A 435 11.69 -8.48 1.39
C LEU A 435 11.84 -8.86 2.87
N GLY A 436 12.53 -9.96 3.18
CA GLY A 436 12.75 -10.40 4.55
C GLY A 436 13.71 -9.48 5.33
N PHE A 437 13.63 -9.54 6.66
CA PHE A 437 14.55 -8.85 7.57
C PHE A 437 14.68 -7.35 7.29
N ALA A 438 13.55 -6.64 7.30
CA ALA A 438 13.46 -5.20 7.10
C ALA A 438 13.96 -4.75 5.72
N ALA A 439 13.49 -5.41 4.66
CA ALA A 439 13.98 -5.21 3.30
C ALA A 439 15.51 -5.43 3.18
N ALA A 440 16.02 -6.53 3.77
CA ALA A 440 17.44 -6.82 3.89
C ALA A 440 18.25 -5.70 4.59
N GLY A 441 17.67 -5.10 5.63
CA GLY A 441 18.30 -4.03 6.42
C GLY A 441 18.17 -2.62 5.83
N GLN A 442 17.47 -2.46 4.70
CA GLN A 442 17.22 -1.14 4.12
C GLN A 442 16.29 -0.31 4.99
N LEU A 443 15.30 -0.94 5.63
CA LEU A 443 14.43 -0.28 6.59
C LEU A 443 15.07 -0.29 7.98
N GLN A 444 15.02 0.85 8.66
CA GLN A 444 15.59 1.04 9.99
C GLN A 444 14.60 1.82 10.86
N THR A 445 14.79 1.72 12.18
CA THR A 445 14.03 2.50 13.15
C THR A 445 14.77 3.80 13.47
N THR A 446 14.05 4.91 13.47
CA THR A 446 14.55 6.27 13.70
C THR A 446 13.89 6.88 14.94
N GLN A 447 14.61 7.75 15.64
CA GLN A 447 14.07 8.61 16.69
C GLN A 447 13.96 10.05 16.16
N TYR A 448 12.91 10.75 16.53
CA TYR A 448 12.80 12.18 16.22
C TYR A 448 13.81 13.00 17.04
N PRO A 449 14.22 14.19 16.55
CA PRO A 449 15.12 15.09 17.28
C PRO A 449 14.60 15.44 18.67
N ARG A 450 15.49 15.59 19.64
CA ARG A 450 15.11 15.96 21.01
C ARG A 450 14.52 17.37 21.05
N SER A 451 15.08 18.29 20.26
CA SER A 451 14.59 19.65 20.08
C SER A 451 13.12 19.69 19.66
N TRP A 452 12.69 18.78 18.78
CA TRP A 452 11.28 18.68 18.36
C TRP A 452 10.36 18.31 19.52
N TYR A 453 10.75 17.33 20.35
CA TYR A 453 9.99 16.97 21.55
C TYR A 453 9.90 18.15 22.54
N GLN A 454 10.98 18.91 22.72
CA GLN A 454 11.00 20.06 23.63
C GLN A 454 10.07 21.19 23.16
N LEU A 455 10.05 21.48 21.85
CA LEU A 455 9.11 22.46 21.30
C LEU A 455 7.66 22.00 21.44
N GLU A 456 7.37 20.72 21.17
CA GLU A 456 6.01 20.19 21.32
C GLU A 456 5.51 20.23 22.77
N GLU A 457 6.39 19.97 23.74
CA GLU A 457 6.11 20.12 25.16
C GLU A 457 5.77 21.58 25.51
N GLU A 458 6.57 22.55 25.05
CA GLU A 458 6.32 23.98 25.25
C GLU A 458 4.99 24.46 24.64
N LEU A 459 4.65 23.99 23.42
CA LEU A 459 3.39 24.30 22.76
C LEU A 459 2.19 23.74 23.54
N THR A 460 2.31 22.51 24.04
CA THR A 460 1.25 21.85 24.81
C THR A 460 1.06 22.48 26.18
N GLU A 461 2.15 22.80 26.90
CA GLU A 461 2.09 23.40 28.24
C GLU A 461 1.47 24.80 28.24
N ARG A 462 1.79 25.61 27.23
CA ARG A 462 1.24 26.97 27.10
C ARG A 462 -0.18 27.00 26.55
N ALA A 463 -0.69 25.87 26.05
CA ALA A 463 -1.94 25.79 25.28
C ALA A 463 -2.00 26.82 24.13
N THR A 464 -0.85 27.16 23.56
CA THR A 464 -0.72 28.14 22.48
C THR A 464 -0.80 27.45 21.13
N GLU A 465 -1.69 27.91 20.25
CA GLU A 465 -1.66 27.56 18.82
C GLU A 465 -0.55 28.35 18.11
N GLY A 466 0.72 28.10 18.49
CA GLY A 466 1.85 28.80 17.91
C GLY A 466 1.97 28.52 16.40
N ARG A 467 2.31 29.54 15.60
CA ARG A 467 2.62 29.39 14.17
C ARG A 467 4.09 29.01 14.03
N ILE A 468 4.36 27.91 13.33
CA ILE A 468 5.69 27.30 13.21
C ILE A 468 6.10 27.29 11.74
N LEU A 469 7.19 27.99 11.40
CA LEU A 469 7.80 27.91 10.08
C LEU A 469 8.86 26.82 10.05
N VAL A 470 8.75 25.88 9.11
CA VAL A 470 9.71 24.77 8.98
C VAL A 470 10.60 24.95 7.76
N LEU A 471 11.90 24.84 7.98
CA LEU A 471 12.93 24.97 6.96
C LEU A 471 13.86 23.74 6.93
N PRO A 472 14.49 23.41 5.79
CA PRO A 472 14.34 24.08 4.48
C PRO A 472 12.98 23.84 3.84
N TRP A 473 12.58 24.72 2.92
CA TRP A 473 11.27 24.70 2.26
C TRP A 473 11.17 23.55 1.23
N ARG A 474 11.00 22.32 1.72
CA ARG A 474 10.97 21.09 0.91
C ARG A 474 9.88 20.14 1.40
N ALA A 475 9.03 19.67 0.48
CA ALA A 475 8.02 18.66 0.78
C ALA A 475 8.63 17.28 1.10
N TYR A 476 9.78 16.96 0.50
CA TYR A 476 10.52 15.71 0.71
C TYR A 476 12.01 16.01 0.88
N ALA A 477 12.64 15.40 1.88
CA ALA A 477 14.05 15.57 2.14
C ALA A 477 14.66 14.34 2.84
N GLU A 478 15.97 14.17 2.67
CA GLU A 478 16.78 13.29 3.51
C GLU A 478 17.09 14.04 4.81
N PHE A 479 16.15 14.00 5.76
CA PHE A 479 16.35 14.64 7.05
C PHE A 479 17.50 13.98 7.81
N PRO A 480 18.32 14.72 8.58
CA PRO A 480 19.50 14.16 9.25
C PRO A 480 19.21 13.06 10.27
N PHE A 481 17.98 13.01 10.80
CA PHE A 481 17.52 11.94 11.68
C PHE A 481 17.00 10.71 10.90
N SER A 482 16.71 10.85 9.61
CA SER A 482 16.28 9.77 8.72
C SER A 482 17.45 9.22 7.92
N SER A 483 17.47 7.91 7.67
CA SER A 483 18.47 7.29 6.80
C SER A 483 18.10 7.33 5.30
N ARG A 484 17.03 8.04 4.95
CA ARG A 484 16.41 8.07 3.62
C ARG A 484 15.54 9.29 3.41
N GLN A 485 15.14 9.52 2.16
CA GLN A 485 14.18 10.57 1.82
C GLN A 485 12.80 10.22 2.38
N ILE A 486 12.20 11.18 3.08
CA ILE A 486 10.84 11.10 3.63
C ILE A 486 10.09 12.40 3.34
N ALA A 487 8.75 12.35 3.33
CA ALA A 487 7.95 13.58 3.37
C ALA A 487 8.15 14.30 4.72
N ASP A 488 7.96 15.62 4.73
CA ASP A 488 8.14 16.44 5.92
C ASP A 488 7.17 16.03 7.06
N PRO A 489 7.69 15.53 8.20
CA PRO A 489 6.86 15.04 9.30
C PRO A 489 6.30 16.14 10.20
N SER A 490 6.75 17.38 10.04
CA SER A 490 6.50 18.49 10.97
C SER A 490 5.02 18.72 11.28
N ARG A 491 4.15 18.70 10.27
CA ARG A 491 2.69 18.90 10.40
C ARG A 491 1.99 17.85 11.23
N SER A 492 2.46 16.61 11.12
CA SER A 492 1.94 15.52 11.93
C SER A 492 2.57 15.47 13.30
N PHE A 493 3.75 16.07 13.47
CA PHE A 493 4.51 16.06 14.71
C PHE A 493 4.04 17.13 15.69
N PHE A 494 3.92 18.38 15.23
CA PHE A 494 3.62 19.50 16.10
C PHE A 494 2.12 19.76 16.25
N SER A 495 1.66 20.13 17.45
CA SER A 495 0.28 20.54 17.71
C SER A 495 -0.06 21.93 17.15
N GLY A 496 0.96 22.76 16.89
CA GLY A 496 0.82 24.12 16.36
C GLY A 496 0.43 24.21 14.89
N TYR A 497 0.23 25.43 14.40
CA TYR A 497 -0.03 25.68 12.99
C TYR A 497 1.28 25.67 12.19
N VAL A 498 1.59 24.54 11.58
CA VAL A 498 2.83 24.34 10.82
C VAL A 498 2.73 24.85 9.38
N ILE A 499 3.62 25.79 9.07
CA ILE A 499 3.86 26.36 7.74
C ILE A 499 5.08 25.66 7.14
N SER A 500 4.83 24.78 6.17
CA SER A 500 5.85 24.01 5.47
C SER A 500 5.42 23.66 4.04
N GLU A 501 6.40 23.38 3.17
CA GLU A 501 6.20 23.02 1.76
C GLU A 501 5.48 21.67 1.60
N ARG A 502 4.53 21.61 0.66
CA ARG A 502 3.67 20.44 0.39
C ARG A 502 3.85 19.87 -1.01
N VAL A 503 4.43 20.64 -1.93
CA VAL A 503 4.59 20.29 -3.33
C VAL A 503 6.06 19.96 -3.62
N PRO A 504 6.36 18.83 -4.28
CA PRO A 504 7.72 18.54 -4.74
C PRO A 504 8.30 19.71 -5.54
N ALA A 505 9.59 20.01 -5.32
CA ALA A 505 10.24 21.17 -5.92
C ALA A 505 10.12 21.21 -7.46
N TYR A 506 10.09 20.04 -8.11
CA TYR A 506 9.94 19.87 -9.56
C TYR A 506 8.55 20.23 -10.10
N LEU A 507 7.53 20.19 -9.25
CA LEU A 507 6.13 20.46 -9.61
C LEU A 507 5.71 21.90 -9.30
N ARG A 508 6.65 22.72 -8.84
CA ARG A 508 6.44 24.15 -8.62
C ARG A 508 6.32 24.87 -9.97
N SER A 509 5.40 25.82 -10.07
CA SER A 509 5.43 26.82 -11.15
C SER A 509 6.73 27.62 -11.07
N THR A 510 7.15 28.28 -12.16
CA THR A 510 8.23 29.28 -12.10
C THR A 510 7.89 30.33 -11.06
N ILE A 511 8.66 30.38 -9.98
CA ILE A 511 8.42 31.31 -8.87
C ILE A 511 9.48 32.41 -8.95
N GLU A 512 9.06 33.66 -8.77
CA GLU A 512 9.94 34.80 -8.46
C GLU A 512 10.47 34.72 -7.00
N CYS A 513 9.87 33.86 -6.15
CA CYS A 513 10.19 33.64 -4.74
C CYS A 513 10.73 32.21 -4.49
N GLU A 514 11.75 32.03 -3.65
CA GLU A 514 12.29 30.70 -3.31
C GLU A 514 11.36 29.92 -2.35
N ILE A 515 10.66 30.65 -1.49
CA ILE A 515 9.62 30.20 -0.59
C ILE A 515 8.37 31.00 -0.94
N GLU A 516 7.36 30.37 -1.54
CA GLU A 516 6.04 30.97 -1.72
C GLU A 516 4.99 30.11 -1.02
N PHE A 517 4.20 30.74 -0.15
CA PHE A 517 3.09 30.11 0.52
C PHE A 517 1.92 31.06 0.59
N THR A 518 0.75 30.59 0.21
CA THR A 518 -0.52 31.30 0.42
C THR A 518 -1.52 30.32 0.99
N GLU A 519 -1.95 30.51 2.24
CA GLU A 519 -3.00 29.68 2.85
C GLU A 519 -3.98 30.54 3.64
N ILE A 520 -5.25 30.12 3.64
CA ILE A 520 -6.28 30.74 4.45
C ILE A 520 -6.34 30.01 5.79
N HIS A 521 -5.93 30.67 6.87
CA HIS A 521 -6.09 30.16 8.22
C HIS A 521 -7.04 31.07 9.00
N ARG A 522 -8.15 30.53 9.53
CA ARG A 522 -9.16 31.29 10.29
C ARG A 522 -9.64 32.58 9.59
N ASN A 523 -9.86 32.52 8.26
CA ASN A 523 -10.23 33.65 7.39
C ASN A 523 -9.14 34.72 7.16
N GLU A 524 -7.90 34.50 7.59
CA GLU A 524 -6.74 35.34 7.26
C GLU A 524 -5.94 34.70 6.11
N VAL A 525 -5.58 35.50 5.11
CA VAL A 525 -4.66 35.06 4.04
C VAL A 525 -3.24 35.24 4.54
N ILE A 526 -2.56 34.15 4.86
CA ILE A 526 -1.14 34.13 5.20
C ILE A 526 -0.38 34.05 3.88
N ARG A 527 0.43 35.06 3.57
CA ARG A 527 1.28 35.07 2.37
C ARG A 527 2.74 35.28 2.77
N LEU A 528 3.57 34.32 2.40
CA LEU A 528 5.02 34.35 2.61
C LEU A 528 5.68 34.23 1.23
N CYS A 529 6.49 35.20 0.81
CA CYS A 529 7.27 35.17 -0.44
C CYS A 529 8.70 35.57 -0.11
N LEU A 530 9.60 34.61 0.02
CA LEU A 530 10.99 34.87 0.40
C LEU A 530 11.91 34.36 -0.70
N GLY A 531 12.74 35.23 -1.26
CA GLY A 531 13.69 34.92 -2.33
C GLY A 531 15.13 34.95 -1.82
N SER A 532 16.06 34.29 -2.52
CA SER A 532 17.49 34.37 -2.20
C SER A 532 18.05 35.80 -2.24
N ASP A 533 17.38 36.68 -3.00
CA ASP A 533 17.74 38.09 -3.17
C ASP A 533 16.98 39.03 -2.21
N SER A 534 16.10 38.52 -1.33
CA SER A 534 15.43 39.35 -0.33
C SER A 534 16.42 39.79 0.74
N ASP A 535 16.48 41.09 1.02
CA ASP A 535 17.29 41.61 2.13
C ASP A 535 16.79 41.06 3.48
N LYS A 536 17.70 40.94 4.45
CA LYS A 536 17.45 40.44 5.81
C LYS A 536 16.24 41.14 6.47
N GLN A 537 16.10 42.44 6.24
CA GLN A 537 14.99 43.23 6.78
C GLN A 537 13.63 42.83 6.21
N ASP A 538 13.56 42.45 4.92
CA ASP A 538 12.33 41.99 4.29
C ASP A 538 11.90 40.64 4.86
N TRP A 539 12.86 39.72 5.05
CA TRP A 539 12.60 38.42 5.68
C TRP A 539 12.02 38.57 7.10
N ILE A 540 12.68 39.36 7.96
CA ILE A 540 12.21 39.61 9.33
C ILE A 540 10.81 40.24 9.33
N SER A 541 10.60 41.22 8.45
CA SER A 541 9.30 41.90 8.31
C SER A 541 8.21 40.92 7.92
N GLN A 542 8.46 40.04 6.95
CA GLN A 542 7.49 39.02 6.52
C GLN A 542 7.21 37.97 7.60
N VAL A 543 8.23 37.54 8.35
CA VAL A 543 8.05 36.60 9.47
C VAL A 543 7.16 37.20 10.56
N LYS A 544 7.40 38.46 10.92
CA LYS A 544 6.60 39.19 11.91
C LYS A 544 5.19 39.51 11.41
N LEU A 545 5.04 39.95 10.15
CA LEU A 545 3.73 40.24 9.54
C LEU A 545 2.81 39.02 9.48
N ASN A 546 3.38 37.83 9.31
CA ASN A 546 2.63 36.57 9.30
C ASN A 546 2.47 35.95 10.71
N SER A 547 2.85 36.66 11.76
CA SER A 547 2.75 36.24 13.17
C SER A 547 3.39 34.87 13.45
N ILE A 548 4.56 34.60 12.87
CA ILE A 548 5.29 33.35 13.12
C ILE A 548 5.95 33.43 14.50
N ASP A 549 5.67 32.44 15.35
CA ASP A 549 6.20 32.38 16.72
C ASP A 549 7.51 31.60 16.80
N TYR A 550 7.63 30.55 15.98
CA TYR A 550 8.78 29.64 15.98
C TYR A 550 9.28 29.36 14.57
N VAL A 551 10.60 29.25 14.42
CA VAL A 551 11.24 28.75 13.20
C VAL A 551 12.02 27.48 13.52
N VAL A 552 11.61 26.36 12.93
CA VAL A 552 12.29 25.06 13.05
C VAL A 552 13.18 24.87 11.82
N PHE A 553 14.47 24.90 12.06
CA PHE A 553 15.48 24.70 11.04
C PHE A 553 16.05 23.27 11.11
N ASN A 554 15.75 22.44 10.11
CA ASN A 554 16.32 21.11 9.98
C ASN A 554 17.66 21.17 9.25
N LYS A 555 18.71 20.55 9.81
CA LYS A 555 20.09 20.57 9.31
C LYS A 555 20.31 19.65 8.08
N VAL A 556 19.39 19.68 7.12
CA VAL A 556 19.41 18.84 5.91
C VAL A 556 20.65 19.11 5.07
N GLN A 557 21.26 18.07 4.50
CA GLN A 557 22.42 18.21 3.61
C GLN A 557 22.09 19.15 2.43
N ALA A 558 23.06 20.00 2.08
CA ALA A 558 23.00 20.99 0.99
C ALA A 558 22.12 22.25 1.22
N PHE A 559 21.51 22.44 2.39
CA PHE A 559 20.94 23.73 2.77
C PHE A 559 21.84 24.41 3.80
N LYS A 560 22.58 25.44 3.38
CA LYS A 560 23.40 26.24 4.29
C LYS A 560 22.51 27.32 4.91
N VAL A 561 22.61 27.45 6.23
CA VAL A 561 22.08 28.61 6.95
C VAL A 561 22.78 29.85 6.39
N ASN A 562 22.04 30.70 5.68
CA ASN A 562 22.49 32.07 5.47
C ASN A 562 22.53 32.76 6.83
N ASP A 563 23.40 33.76 7.01
CA ASP A 563 23.65 34.51 8.26
C ASP A 563 22.42 35.22 8.87
N PHE A 564 21.21 34.99 8.34
CA PHE A 564 19.95 35.60 8.75
C PHE A 564 19.51 35.22 10.18
N PHE A 565 19.75 33.98 10.62
CA PHE A 565 19.38 33.52 11.98
C PHE A 565 20.38 33.93 13.08
N ASN A 566 21.51 34.55 12.72
CA ASN A 566 22.46 35.12 13.69
C ASN A 566 21.98 36.48 14.25
N ASP A 567 20.73 36.88 13.96
CA ASP A 567 20.12 38.11 14.46
C ASP A 567 19.50 37.89 15.86
N GLU A 568 20.31 38.09 16.90
CA GLU A 568 19.86 37.95 18.29
C GLU A 568 18.82 39.00 18.71
N GLU A 569 18.60 40.06 17.94
CA GLU A 569 17.57 41.07 18.21
C GLU A 569 16.16 40.58 17.85
N HIS A 570 16.05 39.69 16.86
CA HIS A 570 14.76 39.24 16.31
C HIS A 570 14.50 37.75 16.51
N PHE A 571 15.54 36.94 16.69
CA PHE A 571 15.44 35.50 16.88
C PHE A 571 16.25 35.04 18.08
N GLN A 572 15.62 34.26 18.96
CA GLN A 572 16.27 33.61 20.09
C GLN A 572 16.37 32.11 19.84
N LEU A 573 17.58 31.56 19.75
CA LEU A 573 17.77 30.10 19.73
C LEU A 573 17.34 29.50 21.08
N ILE A 574 16.32 28.65 21.07
CA ILE A 574 15.75 28.04 22.29
C ILE A 574 16.14 26.56 22.44
N TYR A 575 16.18 25.81 21.34
CA TYR A 575 16.58 24.39 21.34
C TYR A 575 17.52 24.12 20.17
N SER A 576 18.54 23.30 20.39
CA SER A 576 19.47 22.88 19.36
C SER A 576 19.93 21.46 19.63
N ASP A 577 20.00 20.65 18.58
CA ASP A 577 20.63 19.34 18.60
C ASP A 577 21.35 19.06 17.27
N ASN A 578 21.82 17.82 17.08
CA ASN A 578 22.56 17.45 15.87
C ASN A 578 21.70 17.50 14.59
N TYR A 579 20.38 17.57 14.71
CA TYR A 579 19.43 17.41 13.62
C TYR A 579 18.64 18.69 13.31
N ALA A 580 18.33 19.50 14.33
CA ALA A 580 17.58 20.74 14.16
C ALA A 580 17.99 21.84 15.15
N ASP A 581 17.78 23.08 14.70
CA ASP A 581 17.83 24.30 15.53
C ASP A 581 16.44 24.93 15.54
N ILE A 582 15.97 25.35 16.71
CA ILE A 582 14.64 25.94 16.89
C ILE A 582 14.81 27.34 17.47
N TYR A 583 14.29 28.31 16.75
CA TYR A 583 14.32 29.72 17.11
C TYR A 583 12.93 30.20 17.53
N ARG A 584 12.86 31.00 18.58
CA ARG A 584 11.68 31.80 18.94
C ARG A 584 11.80 33.17 18.28
N VAL A 585 10.72 33.68 17.71
CA VAL A 585 10.66 35.04 17.15
C VAL A 585 10.34 36.03 18.27
N LEU A 586 11.07 37.15 18.34
CA LEU A 586 10.98 38.17 19.39
C LEU A 586 10.09 39.37 19.03
#